data_AF-A0AAX2E1T6-F1
#
_entry.id   AF-A0AAX2E1T6-F1
#
_cell.length_a   1.000
_cell.length_b   1.000
_cell.length_c   1.000
_cell.angle_alpha   90.00
_cell.angle_beta   90.00
_cell.angle_gamma   90.00
#
_symmetry.space_group_name_H-M   'P 1'
#
loop_
_entity.id
_entity.type
_entity.pdbx_description
1 polymer ?
#
loop_
_entity_poly.entity_id
_entity_poly.type
_entity_poly.pdbx_seq_one_letter_code
_entity_poly.pdbx_strand_id
1 'polypeptide(L)'
;MSVSLKTLAAALLLGGAATAMAANDGQTRVNELLNSDPQYRETWQEVVEKEERLPEWVMNLSGDAQQMNAVEEDGDKYLVGPLCETRDTCRNQRLIVAFSFDKKDAYAMLVEVPAGLPADKSPTRHAEYRFLGKPDAGMQGLLKEQLKKDPNWY
;
A
#
# COMPACT_ATOMS: atom_id res chain seq x y z
N MET A 1 37.01 -64.07 -0.47
CA MET A 1 37.18 -62.95 -1.42
C MET A 1 36.28 -63.24 -2.61
N SER A 2 35.35 -62.42 -3.08
CA SER A 2 34.84 -61.10 -2.71
C SER A 2 33.53 -60.91 -3.50
N VAL A 3 32.60 -60.18 -2.90
CA VAL A 3 31.19 -59.98 -3.25
C VAL A 3 31.04 -59.09 -4.50
N SER A 4 29.94 -59.24 -5.25
CA SER A 4 29.33 -58.09 -5.94
C SER A 4 27.81 -58.23 -6.00
N LEU A 5 27.17 -57.47 -5.11
CA LEU A 5 25.74 -57.28 -4.99
C LEU A 5 25.22 -56.39 -6.13
N LYS A 6 24.04 -56.74 -6.62
CA LYS A 6 23.21 -55.96 -7.54
C LYS A 6 22.74 -54.69 -6.83
N THR A 7 22.96 -53.52 -7.41
CA THR A 7 22.39 -52.25 -6.93
C THR A 7 21.33 -51.77 -7.92
N LEU A 8 20.05 -51.89 -7.54
CA LEU A 8 18.96 -51.14 -8.15
C LEU A 8 19.00 -49.71 -7.59
N ALA A 9 19.14 -48.71 -8.45
CA ALA A 9 18.97 -47.31 -8.09
C ALA A 9 17.52 -46.90 -8.38
N ALA A 10 16.71 -46.71 -7.33
CA ALA A 10 15.43 -46.02 -7.42
C ALA A 10 15.64 -44.55 -7.08
N ALA A 11 15.63 -43.68 -8.09
CA ALA A 11 15.68 -42.24 -7.89
C ALA A 11 14.25 -41.74 -7.55
N LEU A 12 14.00 -41.45 -6.27
CA LEU A 12 12.83 -40.69 -5.85
C LEU A 12 13.05 -39.23 -6.23
N LEU A 13 12.41 -38.77 -7.31
CA LEU A 13 12.28 -37.35 -7.61
C LEU A 13 11.21 -36.78 -6.66
N LEU A 14 11.66 -36.19 -5.56
CA LEU A 14 10.83 -35.29 -4.75
C LEU A 14 10.55 -34.05 -5.59
N GLY A 15 9.40 -34.05 -6.26
CA GLY A 15 8.85 -32.88 -6.93
C GLY A 15 8.55 -31.80 -5.91
N GLY A 16 9.51 -30.92 -5.68
CA GLY A 16 9.29 -29.67 -4.96
C GLY A 16 8.36 -28.80 -5.79
N ALA A 17 7.07 -28.82 -5.46
CA ALA A 17 6.15 -27.79 -5.92
C ALA A 17 6.54 -26.49 -5.20
N ALA A 18 7.47 -25.75 -5.79
CA ALA A 18 7.57 -24.34 -5.50
C ALA A 18 6.25 -23.72 -5.97
N THR A 19 5.37 -23.40 -5.02
CA THR A 19 4.25 -22.51 -5.28
C THR A 19 4.86 -21.17 -5.67
N ALA A 20 5.05 -20.95 -6.96
CA ALA A 20 5.25 -19.62 -7.50
C ALA A 20 4.01 -18.83 -7.11
N MET A 21 4.13 -17.96 -6.10
CA MET A 21 3.12 -16.94 -5.87
C MET A 21 3.17 -16.05 -7.10
N ALA A 22 2.18 -16.19 -7.97
CA ALA A 22 2.01 -15.28 -9.08
C ALA A 22 1.90 -13.88 -8.47
N ALA A 23 2.87 -13.02 -8.79
CA ALA A 23 2.77 -11.61 -8.51
C ALA A 23 1.50 -11.12 -9.22
N ASN A 24 0.51 -10.69 -8.45
CA ASN A 24 -0.71 -10.10 -8.97
C ASN A 24 -0.36 -8.69 -9.49
N ASP A 25 0.43 -8.61 -10.55
CA ASP A 25 0.92 -7.37 -11.17
C ASP A 25 -0.15 -6.73 -12.06
N GLY A 26 -1.41 -6.80 -11.63
CA GLY A 26 -2.55 -6.39 -12.45
C GLY A 26 -3.66 -5.77 -11.61
N GLN A 27 -3.53 -4.47 -11.35
CA GLN A 27 -4.62 -3.59 -10.94
C GLN A 27 -5.08 -3.65 -9.47
N THR A 28 -4.23 -4.01 -8.50
CA THR A 28 -4.60 -3.86 -7.08
C THR A 28 -4.91 -2.39 -6.73
N ARG A 29 -5.99 -2.18 -5.98
CA ARG A 29 -6.42 -0.88 -5.44
C ARG A 29 -6.43 -0.88 -3.93
N VAL A 30 -6.28 0.30 -3.32
CA VAL A 30 -6.24 0.45 -1.85
C VAL A 30 -7.50 -0.13 -1.18
N ASN A 31 -8.68 0.10 -1.78
CA ASN A 31 -9.97 -0.35 -1.25
C ASN A 31 -10.24 -1.85 -1.37
N GLU A 32 -9.34 -2.59 -2.02
CA GLU A 32 -9.42 -4.04 -2.16
C GLU A 32 -8.47 -4.76 -1.19
N LEU A 33 -7.42 -4.08 -0.71
CA LEU A 33 -6.33 -4.68 0.06
C LEU A 33 -6.82 -5.42 1.31
N LEU A 34 -7.63 -4.77 2.14
CA LEU A 34 -8.06 -5.33 3.44
C LEU A 34 -8.95 -6.58 3.30
N ASN A 35 -9.57 -6.75 2.13
CA ASN A 35 -10.39 -7.93 1.82
C ASN A 35 -9.61 -9.00 1.05
N SER A 36 -8.46 -8.64 0.46
CA SER A 36 -7.63 -9.54 -0.34
C SER A 36 -6.81 -10.52 0.52
N ASP A 37 -6.36 -10.08 1.70
CA ASP A 37 -5.56 -10.87 2.62
C ASP A 37 -5.76 -10.38 4.07
N PRO A 38 -6.02 -11.27 5.05
CA PRO A 38 -6.13 -10.89 6.46
C PRO A 38 -4.92 -10.13 7.00
N GLN A 39 -3.70 -10.41 6.52
CA GLN A 39 -2.50 -9.74 6.99
C GLN A 39 -2.52 -8.24 6.67
N TYR A 40 -3.05 -7.83 5.50
CA TYR A 40 -3.23 -6.39 5.20
C TYR A 40 -4.14 -5.70 6.20
N ARG A 41 -5.21 -6.38 6.63
CA ARG A 41 -6.15 -5.85 7.63
C ARG A 41 -5.51 -5.72 9.00
N GLU A 42 -4.76 -6.72 9.44
CA GLU A 42 -4.04 -6.69 10.72
C GLU A 42 -3.03 -5.53 10.75
N THR A 43 -2.18 -5.42 9.72
CA THR A 43 -1.21 -4.34 9.61
C THR A 43 -1.86 -2.97 9.55
N TRP A 44 -2.96 -2.80 8.81
CA TRP A 44 -3.68 -1.53 8.77
C TRP A 44 -4.30 -1.18 10.13
N GLN A 45 -4.85 -2.17 10.82
CA GLN A 45 -5.42 -1.99 12.14
C GLN A 45 -4.38 -1.46 13.14
N GLU A 46 -3.15 -2.00 13.12
CA GLU A 46 -2.05 -1.53 13.97
C GLU A 46 -1.62 -0.08 13.68
N VAL A 47 -1.86 0.40 12.46
CA VAL A 47 -1.64 1.80 12.06
C VAL A 47 -2.74 2.69 12.64
N VAL A 48 -4.01 2.36 12.42
CA VAL A 48 -5.12 3.26 12.74
C VAL A 48 -5.56 3.21 14.21
N GLU A 49 -5.31 2.12 14.94
CA GLU A 49 -5.68 2.01 16.36
C GLU A 49 -4.96 3.02 17.27
N LYS A 50 -3.77 3.48 16.84
CA LYS A 50 -2.92 4.43 17.57
C LYS A 50 -3.26 5.88 17.26
N GLU A 51 -4.21 6.11 16.35
CA GLU A 51 -4.53 7.41 15.79
C GLU A 51 -5.90 7.89 16.28
N GLU A 52 -5.98 9.15 16.71
CA GLU A 52 -7.24 9.73 17.17
C GLU A 52 -8.01 10.40 16.02
N ARG A 53 -9.34 10.33 16.10
CA ARG A 53 -10.28 11.09 15.24
C ARG A 53 -10.04 10.88 13.74
N LEU A 54 -9.72 9.65 13.33
CA LEU A 54 -9.65 9.31 11.92
C LEU A 54 -11.06 9.18 11.32
N PRO A 55 -11.29 9.66 10.09
CA PRO A 55 -12.52 9.38 9.34
C PRO A 55 -12.73 7.88 9.15
N GLU A 56 -13.99 7.43 9.10
CA GLU A 56 -14.33 6.02 8.91
C GLU A 56 -13.76 5.43 7.62
N TRP A 57 -13.79 6.19 6.53
CA TRP A 57 -13.25 5.75 5.24
C TRP A 57 -11.73 5.55 5.26
N VAL A 58 -11.00 6.30 6.10
CA VAL A 58 -9.57 6.08 6.35
C VAL A 58 -9.35 4.82 7.17
N MET A 59 -10.12 4.63 8.26
CA MET A 59 -9.99 3.45 9.12
C MET A 59 -10.23 2.15 8.36
N ASN A 60 -11.16 2.14 7.41
CA ASN A 60 -11.56 0.94 6.67
C ASN A 60 -10.95 0.85 5.27
N LEU A 61 -10.09 1.79 4.88
CA LEU A 61 -9.62 1.97 3.50
C LEU A 61 -10.75 1.92 2.47
N SER A 62 -11.95 2.41 2.84
CA SER A 62 -13.11 2.39 1.96
C SER A 62 -13.18 3.66 1.12
N GLY A 63 -13.75 3.54 -0.08
CA GLY A 63 -13.96 4.67 -0.98
C GLY A 63 -13.45 4.43 -2.40
N ASP A 64 -13.18 5.52 -3.11
CA ASP A 64 -12.71 5.56 -4.49
C ASP A 64 -11.18 5.47 -4.52
N ALA A 65 -10.65 4.42 -5.13
CA ALA A 65 -9.22 4.17 -5.21
C ALA A 65 -8.76 4.04 -6.66
N GLN A 66 -7.58 4.56 -6.94
CA GLN A 66 -6.90 4.32 -8.21
C GLN A 66 -5.98 3.11 -8.11
N GLN A 67 -5.48 2.65 -9.26
CA GLN A 67 -4.52 1.54 -9.31
C GLN A 67 -3.25 1.91 -8.53
N MET A 68 -2.77 0.97 -7.72
CA MET A 68 -1.51 1.09 -6.99
C MET A 68 -0.32 0.76 -7.89
N ASN A 69 0.84 1.32 -7.56
CA ASN A 69 2.10 1.08 -8.23
C ASN A 69 3.10 0.42 -7.28
N ALA A 70 3.92 -0.49 -7.81
CA ALA A 70 5.09 -0.98 -7.11
C ALA A 70 6.18 0.11 -7.10
N VAL A 71 6.68 0.47 -5.92
CA VAL A 71 7.78 1.42 -5.72
C VAL A 71 8.80 0.78 -4.80
N GLU A 72 10.08 1.06 -5.01
CA GLU A 72 11.16 0.62 -4.13
C GLU A 72 11.67 1.83 -3.32
N GLU A 73 11.82 1.67 -2.01
CA GLU A 73 12.35 2.66 -1.08
C GLU A 73 13.33 1.94 -0.15
N ASP A 74 14.57 2.41 -0.08
CA ASP A 74 15.65 1.82 0.74
C ASP A 74 15.86 0.29 0.59
N GLY A 75 15.53 -0.26 -0.59
CA GLY A 75 15.66 -1.68 -0.91
C GLY A 75 14.42 -2.53 -0.59
N ASP A 76 13.41 -1.93 0.05
CA ASP A 76 12.12 -2.55 0.32
C ASP A 76 11.08 -2.15 -0.73
N LYS A 77 10.21 -3.10 -1.09
CA LYS A 77 9.17 -2.89 -2.11
C LYS A 77 7.83 -2.58 -1.46
N TYR A 78 7.15 -1.58 -2.00
CA TYR A 78 5.86 -1.09 -1.54
C TYR A 78 4.84 -1.02 -2.66
N LEU A 79 3.60 -1.40 -2.36
CA LEU A 79 2.43 -1.03 -3.14
C LEU A 79 1.99 0.35 -2.68
N VAL A 80 1.99 1.33 -3.58
CA VAL A 80 1.64 2.72 -3.27
C VAL A 80 0.50 3.22 -4.15
N GLY A 81 -0.55 3.78 -3.55
CA GLY A 81 -1.64 4.37 -4.32
C GLY A 81 -2.56 5.30 -3.51
N PRO A 82 -3.41 6.06 -4.21
CA PRO A 82 -4.33 6.99 -3.58
C PRO A 82 -5.68 6.34 -3.26
N LEU A 83 -6.33 6.87 -2.23
CA LEU A 83 -7.71 6.59 -1.82
C LEU A 83 -8.41 7.91 -1.49
N CYS A 84 -9.67 8.05 -1.87
CA CYS A 84 -10.53 9.14 -1.42
C CYS A 84 -11.83 8.55 -0.88
N GLU A 85 -12.52 9.26 0.01
CA GLU A 85 -13.86 8.86 0.46
C GLU A 85 -14.82 8.70 -0.72
N THR A 86 -14.82 9.70 -1.62
CA THR A 86 -15.57 9.68 -2.88
C THR A 86 -14.73 10.34 -3.97
N ARG A 87 -15.11 10.11 -5.22
CA ARG A 87 -14.45 10.76 -6.37
C ARG A 87 -14.56 12.29 -6.33
N ASP A 88 -15.65 12.83 -5.79
CA ASP A 88 -15.89 14.27 -5.71
C ASP A 88 -15.05 14.92 -4.58
N THR A 89 -14.79 14.19 -3.50
CA THR A 89 -14.00 14.69 -2.37
C THR A 89 -12.49 14.59 -2.58
N CYS A 90 -12.02 13.82 -3.58
CA CYS A 90 -10.59 13.65 -3.87
C CYS A 90 -9.78 14.96 -3.96
N ARG A 91 -10.38 16.05 -4.45
CA ARG A 91 -9.70 17.36 -4.52
C ARG A 91 -9.38 17.90 -3.13
N ASN A 92 -10.28 17.69 -2.18
CA ASN A 92 -10.24 18.31 -0.86
C ASN A 92 -9.67 17.36 0.19
N GLN A 93 -9.93 16.06 0.04
CA GLN A 93 -9.53 15.07 1.03
C GLN A 93 -9.15 13.77 0.34
N ARG A 94 -7.95 13.29 0.62
CA ARG A 94 -7.41 12.06 0.05
C ARG A 94 -6.36 11.46 0.96
N LEU A 95 -6.15 10.17 0.83
CA LEU A 95 -5.15 9.38 1.53
C LEU A 95 -4.19 8.82 0.49
N ILE A 96 -2.88 8.99 0.70
CA ILE A 96 -1.86 8.25 -0.04
C ILE A 96 -1.41 7.11 0.87
N VAL A 97 -1.51 5.87 0.40
CA VAL A 97 -1.23 4.66 1.18
C VAL A 97 -0.06 3.91 0.58
N ALA A 98 0.83 3.42 1.43
CA ALA A 98 1.92 2.52 1.09
C ALA A 98 1.84 1.26 1.97
N PHE A 99 1.88 0.08 1.36
CA PHE A 99 2.01 -1.21 2.06
C PHE A 99 3.27 -1.91 1.59
N SER A 100 4.06 -2.45 2.51
CA SER A 100 5.19 -3.30 2.13
C SER A 100 4.69 -4.55 1.42
N PHE A 101 5.49 -5.09 0.49
CA PHE A 101 5.16 -6.31 -0.25
C PHE A 101 5.07 -7.54 0.67
N ASP A 102 5.84 -7.55 1.77
CA ASP A 102 5.75 -8.58 2.81
C ASP A 102 4.60 -8.35 3.80
N LYS A 103 3.84 -7.25 3.61
CA LYS A 103 2.63 -6.86 4.33
C LYS A 103 2.87 -6.69 5.83
N LYS A 104 4.09 -6.39 6.27
CA LYS A 104 4.39 -6.13 7.69
C LYS A 104 4.27 -4.67 8.06
N ASP A 105 4.49 -3.78 7.09
CA ASP A 105 4.50 -2.35 7.31
C ASP A 105 3.47 -1.66 6.43
N ALA A 106 2.80 -0.66 7.00
CA ALA A 106 1.90 0.21 6.27
C ALA A 106 2.08 1.65 6.75
N TYR A 107 2.03 2.57 5.80
CA TYR A 107 2.16 3.99 6.04
C TYR A 107 1.13 4.74 5.21
N ALA A 108 0.71 5.90 5.69
CA ALA A 108 -0.14 6.76 4.90
C ALA A 108 0.09 8.23 5.17
N MET A 109 -0.34 9.05 4.22
CA MET A 109 -0.42 10.50 4.35
C MET A 109 -1.85 10.92 4.02
N LEU A 110 -2.60 11.34 5.04
CA LEU A 110 -3.89 11.99 4.88
C LEU A 110 -3.64 13.46 4.51
N VAL A 111 -4.25 13.88 3.42
CA VAL A 111 -4.13 15.22 2.85
C VAL A 111 -5.49 15.89 2.94
N GLU A 112 -5.55 17.03 3.61
CA GLU A 112 -6.79 17.79 3.83
C GLU A 112 -6.64 19.22 3.34
N VAL A 113 -7.51 19.64 2.44
CA VAL A 113 -7.61 20.99 1.89
C VAL A 113 -8.96 21.55 2.32
N PRO A 114 -9.03 22.81 2.80
CA PRO A 114 -10.29 23.41 3.23
C PRO A 114 -11.37 23.32 2.15
N ALA A 115 -12.55 22.78 2.49
CA ALA A 115 -13.64 22.53 1.54
C ALA A 115 -14.13 23.80 0.79
N GLY A 116 -13.91 24.98 1.37
CA GLY A 116 -14.25 26.28 0.77
C GLY A 116 -13.18 26.87 -0.13
N LEU A 117 -12.07 26.16 -0.41
CA LEU A 117 -11.00 26.67 -1.25
C LEU A 117 -11.49 26.83 -2.70
N PRO A 118 -11.50 28.06 -3.25
CA PRO A 118 -11.94 28.29 -4.62
C PRO A 118 -11.16 27.46 -5.65
N ALA A 119 -11.81 27.13 -6.77
CA ALA A 119 -11.24 26.26 -7.80
C ALA A 119 -9.95 26.81 -8.44
N ASP A 120 -9.81 28.14 -8.48
CA ASP A 120 -8.65 28.87 -9.02
C ASP A 120 -7.47 28.96 -8.03
N LYS A 121 -7.62 28.45 -6.81
CA LYS A 121 -6.55 28.43 -5.81
C LYS A 121 -5.84 27.09 -5.79
N SER A 122 -4.52 27.19 -5.69
CA SER A 122 -3.60 26.07 -5.56
C SER A 122 -3.82 25.36 -4.21
N PRO A 123 -4.14 24.05 -4.20
CA PRO A 123 -4.36 23.29 -2.98
C PRO A 123 -3.09 23.13 -2.14
N THR A 124 -1.91 23.10 -2.77
CA THR A 124 -0.63 22.85 -2.07
C THR A 124 -0.32 23.85 -0.97
N ARG A 125 -0.76 25.11 -1.12
CA ARG A 125 -0.53 26.19 -0.13
C ARG A 125 -1.45 26.13 1.09
N HIS A 126 -2.52 25.33 1.01
CA HIS A 126 -3.57 25.28 2.03
C HIS A 126 -3.78 23.87 2.58
N ALA A 127 -2.99 22.90 2.12
CA ALA A 127 -3.11 21.51 2.53
C ALA A 127 -2.47 21.27 3.90
N GLU A 128 -3.19 20.56 4.75
CA GLU A 128 -2.65 19.91 5.93
C GLU A 128 -2.27 18.47 5.59
N TYR A 129 -1.16 18.00 6.17
CA TYR A 129 -0.65 16.65 5.97
C TYR A 129 -0.53 15.95 7.33
N ARG A 130 -1.20 14.81 7.45
CA ARG A 130 -1.08 13.93 8.62
C ARG A 130 -0.52 12.59 8.21
N PHE A 131 0.62 12.21 8.78
CA PHE A 131 1.24 10.91 8.54
C PHE A 131 0.73 9.87 9.53
N LEU A 132 0.39 8.69 9.02
CA LEU A 132 -0.07 7.53 9.79
C LEU A 132 0.98 6.42 9.70
N GLY A 133 1.15 5.65 10.78
CA GLY A 133 2.13 4.56 10.84
C GLY A 133 3.56 5.02 11.16
N LYS A 134 3.73 6.31 11.51
CA LYS A 134 5.02 6.94 11.85
C LYS A 134 6.13 6.70 10.80
N PRO A 135 5.88 6.99 9.51
CA PRO A 135 6.89 6.85 8.46
C PRO A 135 8.11 7.73 8.75
N ASP A 136 9.28 7.23 8.39
CA ASP A 136 10.52 7.99 8.42
C ASP A 136 10.57 9.05 7.29
N ALA A 137 11.69 9.76 7.19
CA ALA A 137 11.83 10.83 6.21
C ALA A 137 11.78 10.34 4.74
N GLY A 138 12.31 9.15 4.46
CA GLY A 138 12.31 8.56 3.11
C GLY A 138 10.89 8.23 2.68
N MET A 139 10.18 7.47 3.51
CA MET A 139 8.78 7.11 3.27
C MET A 139 7.84 8.33 3.22
N GLN A 140 8.05 9.35 4.07
CA GLN A 140 7.31 10.62 3.95
C GLN A 140 7.57 11.31 2.60
N GLY A 141 8.82 11.25 2.12
CA GLY A 141 9.19 11.73 0.80
C GLY A 141 8.45 10.97 -0.30
N LEU A 142 8.48 9.65 -0.27
CA LEU A 142 7.78 8.78 -1.21
C LEU A 142 6.27 9.09 -1.28
N LEU A 143 5.61 9.25 -0.13
CA LEU A 143 4.18 9.57 -0.07
C LEU A 143 3.87 10.94 -0.69
N LYS A 144 4.73 11.94 -0.46
CA LYS A 144 4.63 13.27 -1.09
C LYS A 144 4.88 13.23 -2.59
N GLU A 145 5.86 12.45 -3.05
CA GLU A 145 6.13 12.28 -4.48
C GLU A 145 4.96 11.59 -5.18
N GLN A 146 4.32 10.61 -4.54
CA GLN A 146 3.11 10.01 -5.09
C GLN A 146 1.96 11.03 -5.19
N LEU A 147 1.81 11.93 -4.20
CA LEU A 147 0.81 13.00 -4.26
C LEU A 147 1.04 13.96 -5.43
N LYS A 148 2.30 14.34 -5.69
CA LYS A 148 2.67 15.24 -6.79
C LYS A 148 2.38 14.68 -8.18
N LYS A 149 2.12 13.37 -8.30
CA LYS A 149 1.72 12.75 -9.57
C LYS A 149 0.28 13.08 -9.96
N ASP A 150 -0.56 13.58 -9.05
CA ASP A 150 -1.89 14.08 -9.42
C ASP A 150 -1.73 15.40 -10.20
N PRO A 151 -2.19 15.47 -11.48
CA PRO A 151 -2.11 16.71 -12.27
C PRO A 151 -2.90 17.88 -11.67
N ASN A 152 -3.84 17.62 -10.74
CA ASN A 152 -4.59 18.66 -10.04
C ASN A 152 -3.88 19.15 -8.77
N TRP A 153 -2.68 18.65 -8.47
CA TRP A 153 -1.87 19.03 -7.31
C TRP A 153 -0.79 20.04 -7.69
N TYR A 154 -1.13 21.34 -7.60
CA TYR A 154 -0.26 22.46 -7.99
C TYR A 154 -0.21 23.58 -6.95
#